data_AF-A0A4R6YB32-F1
#
_entry.id   AF-A0A4R6YB32-F1
#
_cell.length_a   1.000
_cell.length_b   1.000
_cell.length_c   1.000
_cell.angle_alpha   90.00
_cell.angle_beta   90.00
_cell.angle_gamma   90.00
#
_symmetry.space_group_name_H-M   'P 1'
#
loop_
_entity.id
_entity.type
_entity.pdbx_description
1 polymer ?
#
loop_
_entity_poly.entity_id
_entity_poly.type
_entity_poly.pdbx_seq_one_letter_code
_entity_poly.pdbx_strand_id
1 'polypeptide(L)'
;MSIAHPITTQYHHAPQFERATLGGGCFWCIEAVFTSLKGVIDVESGYAGSDYPHANYQAVCTGKTGLAEVVQILFDPSIISYEQLLAVFFTVHNPTTLNQQGADKGTQYRSVIFTHSAEQAAMARAAVSHAQQDWDAPIVTQIETFNHYTRAEDEHQEYFAQHPFQGYCQATIPPKLAKLRAQYNSLLK
;
A
#
# COMPACT_ATOMS: atom_id res chain seq x y z
N MET A 1 -32.40 52.50 -10.11
CA MET A 1 -31.06 51.92 -9.83
C MET A 1 -31.27 50.77 -8.86
N SER A 2 -31.34 49.52 -9.35
CA SER A 2 -31.43 48.33 -8.51
C SER A 2 -30.12 47.57 -8.66
N ILE A 3 -29.36 47.47 -7.58
CA ILE A 3 -28.05 46.85 -7.55
C ILE A 3 -28.27 45.38 -7.20
N ALA A 4 -28.23 44.53 -8.21
CA ALA A 4 -28.22 43.08 -8.00
C ALA A 4 -26.89 42.69 -7.33
N HIS A 5 -26.96 42.08 -6.16
CA HIS A 5 -25.81 41.46 -5.51
C HIS A 5 -25.57 40.08 -6.14
N PRO A 6 -24.32 39.72 -6.48
CA PRO A 6 -24.02 38.39 -6.99
C PRO A 6 -24.11 37.37 -5.85
N ILE A 7 -24.88 36.31 -6.07
CA ILE A 7 -24.87 35.12 -5.23
C ILE A 7 -23.62 34.32 -5.62
N THR A 8 -22.59 34.38 -4.80
CA THR A 8 -21.40 33.54 -4.95
C THR A 8 -21.73 32.16 -4.39
N THR A 9 -22.10 31.22 -5.25
CA THR A 9 -22.24 29.81 -4.87
C THR A 9 -20.84 29.27 -4.57
N GLN A 10 -20.53 29.06 -3.28
CA GLN A 10 -19.33 28.32 -2.89
C GLN A 10 -19.57 26.84 -3.22
N TYR A 11 -18.93 26.35 -4.27
CA TYR A 11 -18.87 24.91 -4.55
C TYR A 11 -17.97 24.27 -3.49
N HIS A 12 -18.56 23.61 -2.50
CA HIS A 12 -17.84 22.65 -1.67
C HIS A 12 -17.46 21.46 -2.56
N HIS A 13 -16.19 21.39 -2.95
CA HIS A 13 -15.63 20.18 -3.56
C HIS A 13 -15.70 19.07 -2.48
N ALA A 14 -16.53 18.05 -2.70
CA ALA A 14 -16.47 16.85 -1.87
C ALA A 14 -15.06 16.26 -2.00
N PRO A 15 -14.47 15.71 -0.92
CA PRO A 15 -13.15 15.10 -1.00
C PRO A 15 -13.20 13.95 -2.02
N GLN A 16 -12.39 14.05 -3.06
CA GLN A 16 -12.24 13.01 -4.06
C GLN A 16 -11.20 12.03 -3.53
N PHE A 17 -11.67 10.92 -2.96
CA PHE A 17 -10.78 9.87 -2.47
C PHE A 17 -10.11 9.11 -3.64
N GLU A 18 -8.89 8.67 -3.40
CA GLU A 18 -8.08 7.92 -4.36
C GLU A 18 -7.72 6.53 -3.84
N ARG A 19 -7.33 5.63 -4.76
CA ARG A 19 -6.87 4.27 -4.43
C ARG A 19 -5.40 4.07 -4.77
N ALA A 20 -4.67 3.41 -3.89
CA ALA A 20 -3.33 2.89 -4.12
C ALA A 20 -3.32 1.37 -3.91
N THR A 21 -2.64 0.60 -4.76
CA THR A 21 -2.50 -0.85 -4.58
C THR A 21 -1.02 -1.22 -4.49
N LEU A 22 -0.58 -1.68 -3.31
CA LEU A 22 0.84 -1.87 -2.99
C LEU A 22 1.11 -3.28 -2.44
N GLY A 23 2.13 -3.96 -2.96
CA GLY A 23 2.63 -5.25 -2.47
C GLY A 23 4.06 -5.12 -1.98
N GLY A 24 4.36 -5.59 -0.76
CA GLY A 24 5.66 -5.37 -0.10
C GLY A 24 6.08 -6.51 0.83
N GLY A 25 5.62 -7.73 0.56
CA GLY A 25 5.70 -8.88 1.46
C GLY A 25 4.35 -9.24 2.05
N CYS A 26 4.34 -9.85 3.23
CA CYS A 26 3.10 -10.22 3.92
C CYS A 26 2.16 -9.02 4.08
N PHE A 27 0.94 -9.15 3.55
CA PHE A 27 -0.05 -8.07 3.57
C PHE A 27 -0.48 -7.63 4.98
N TRP A 28 -0.46 -8.49 6.00
CA TRP A 28 -0.80 -8.14 7.38
C TRP A 28 0.15 -7.08 7.94
N CYS A 29 1.42 -7.14 7.53
CA CYS A 29 2.42 -6.16 7.92
C CYS A 29 2.17 -4.81 7.26
N ILE A 30 1.81 -4.84 5.97
CA ILE A 30 1.60 -3.64 5.17
C ILE A 30 0.29 -2.96 5.58
N GLU A 31 -0.77 -3.73 5.80
CA GLU A 31 -2.08 -3.27 6.29
C GLU A 31 -1.95 -2.54 7.62
N ALA A 32 -1.25 -3.14 8.59
CA ALA A 32 -1.00 -2.53 9.89
C ALA A 32 -0.29 -1.17 9.81
N VAL A 33 0.66 -1.03 8.86
CA VAL A 33 1.36 0.24 8.62
C VAL A 33 0.39 1.29 8.10
N PHE A 34 -0.31 1.01 7.00
CA PHE A 34 -1.12 2.04 6.33
C PHE A 34 -2.39 2.40 7.10
N THR A 35 -2.97 1.46 7.84
CA THR A 35 -4.13 1.70 8.71
C THR A 35 -3.84 2.79 9.77
N SER A 36 -2.59 2.94 10.17
CA SER A 36 -2.16 3.89 11.20
C SER A 36 -1.98 5.34 10.70
N LEU A 37 -2.13 5.60 9.40
CA LEU A 37 -1.84 6.92 8.80
C LEU A 37 -3.08 7.83 8.75
N LYS A 38 -2.94 9.11 9.10
CA LYS A 38 -3.94 10.16 8.86
C LYS A 38 -4.21 10.26 7.35
N GLY A 39 -5.47 10.51 7.00
CA GLY A 39 -5.90 10.59 5.61
C GLY A 39 -6.12 9.23 4.94
N VAL A 40 -5.62 8.12 5.51
CA VAL A 40 -6.03 6.78 5.08
C VAL A 40 -7.39 6.44 5.69
N ILE A 41 -8.36 6.24 4.79
CA ILE A 41 -9.76 5.99 5.10
C ILE A 41 -9.98 4.50 5.35
N ASP A 42 -9.43 3.64 4.49
CA ASP A 42 -9.59 2.19 4.54
C ASP A 42 -8.37 1.47 3.94
N VAL A 43 -8.10 0.26 4.40
CA VAL A 43 -7.02 -0.61 3.89
C VAL A 43 -7.53 -2.04 3.80
N GLU A 44 -7.57 -2.59 2.59
CA GLU A 44 -8.07 -3.94 2.33
C GLU A 44 -6.96 -4.86 1.83
N SER A 45 -6.71 -5.96 2.54
CA SER A 45 -5.77 -7.01 2.16
C SER A 45 -6.33 -7.85 0.99
N GLY A 46 -5.51 -8.15 -0.01
CA GLY A 46 -5.95 -8.90 -1.18
C GLY A 46 -4.83 -9.41 -2.07
N TYR A 47 -5.22 -9.88 -3.26
CA TYR A 47 -4.37 -10.51 -4.26
C TYR A 47 -4.49 -9.79 -5.61
N ALA A 48 -3.35 -9.44 -6.22
CA ALA A 48 -3.34 -8.71 -7.51
C ALA A 48 -2.17 -9.10 -8.43
N GLY A 49 -2.25 -8.71 -9.71
CA GLY A 49 -1.17 -8.86 -10.68
C GLY A 49 -1.25 -10.08 -11.60
N SER A 50 -2.37 -10.81 -11.59
CA SER A 50 -2.66 -11.89 -12.53
C SER A 50 -4.18 -12.04 -12.69
N ASP A 51 -4.61 -12.57 -13.83
CA ASP A 51 -5.99 -12.94 -14.19
C ASP A 51 -6.40 -14.34 -13.69
N TYR A 52 -5.63 -14.94 -12.78
CA TYR A 52 -5.92 -16.27 -12.23
C TYR A 52 -7.36 -16.37 -11.66
N PRO A 53 -8.23 -17.25 -12.19
CA PRO A 53 -9.69 -17.17 -11.99
C PRO A 53 -10.18 -17.61 -10.59
N HIS A 54 -9.31 -18.16 -9.74
CA HIS A 54 -9.67 -18.72 -8.43
C HIS A 54 -8.68 -18.29 -7.34
N ALA A 55 -8.41 -16.98 -7.25
CA ALA A 55 -7.55 -16.43 -6.22
C ALA A 55 -8.13 -16.71 -4.81
N ASN A 56 -7.36 -17.42 -3.99
CA ASN A 56 -7.58 -17.62 -2.56
C ASN A 56 -6.22 -17.82 -1.90
N TYR A 57 -6.16 -17.72 -0.57
CA TYR A 57 -4.90 -17.80 0.18
C TYR A 57 -4.10 -19.06 -0.17
N GLN A 58 -4.75 -20.22 -0.18
CA GLN A 58 -4.10 -21.51 -0.45
C GLN A 58 -3.47 -21.55 -1.85
N ALA A 59 -4.19 -21.07 -2.87
CA ALA A 59 -3.70 -21.00 -4.24
C ALA A 59 -2.49 -20.05 -4.34
N VAL A 60 -2.56 -18.88 -3.71
CA VAL A 60 -1.49 -17.89 -3.72
C VAL A 60 -0.24 -18.40 -3.01
N CYS A 61 -0.39 -19.11 -1.88
CA CYS A 61 0.72 -19.73 -1.16
C CYS A 61 1.51 -20.76 -1.99
N THR A 62 0.93 -21.29 -3.08
CA THR A 62 1.69 -22.17 -3.99
C THR A 62 2.78 -21.45 -4.78
N GLY A 63 2.71 -20.11 -4.90
CA GLY A 63 3.60 -19.29 -5.71
C GLY A 63 3.41 -19.44 -7.22
N LYS A 64 2.40 -20.19 -7.68
CA LYS A 64 2.18 -20.52 -9.11
C LYS A 64 1.13 -19.66 -9.80
N THR A 65 0.41 -18.82 -9.06
CA THR A 65 -0.69 -18.01 -9.60
C THR A 65 -0.23 -16.72 -10.27
N GLY A 66 0.99 -16.25 -9.97
CA GLY A 66 1.47 -14.92 -10.39
C GLY A 66 0.89 -13.76 -9.56
N LEU A 67 -0.06 -14.04 -8.65
CA LEU A 67 -0.64 -13.05 -7.76
C LEU A 67 0.36 -12.63 -6.66
N ALA A 68 0.40 -11.34 -6.35
CA ALA A 68 1.04 -10.78 -5.17
C ALA A 68 0.03 -10.66 -4.03
N GLU A 69 0.48 -10.87 -2.78
CA GLU A 69 -0.17 -10.27 -1.62
C GLU A 69 0.00 -8.75 -1.67
N VAL A 70 -1.12 -8.04 -1.59
CA VAL A 70 -1.17 -6.58 -1.67
C VAL A 70 -2.14 -6.02 -0.64
N VAL A 71 -2.03 -4.73 -0.40
CA VAL A 71 -3.11 -3.93 0.19
C VAL A 71 -3.66 -2.97 -0.83
N GLN A 72 -4.96 -2.71 -0.77
CA GLN A 72 -5.61 -1.61 -1.46
C GLN A 72 -6.00 -0.54 -0.44
N ILE A 73 -5.45 0.65 -0.61
CA ILE A 73 -5.56 1.77 0.32
C ILE A 73 -6.50 2.79 -0.29
N LEU A 74 -7.60 3.11 0.41
CA LEU A 74 -8.45 4.25 0.10
C LEU A 74 -7.96 5.44 0.94
N PHE A 75 -7.63 6.56 0.31
CA PHE A 75 -7.08 7.72 1.00
C PHE A 75 -7.65 9.05 0.50
N ASP A 76 -7.56 10.07 1.36
CA ASP A 76 -7.89 11.45 1.06
C ASP A 76 -6.62 12.22 0.63
N PRO A 77 -6.47 12.54 -0.67
CA PRO A 77 -5.29 13.24 -1.18
C PRO A 77 -5.13 14.66 -0.62
N SER A 78 -6.16 15.24 0.01
CA SER A 78 -6.05 16.53 0.70
C SER A 78 -5.38 16.43 2.07
N ILE A 79 -5.26 15.22 2.63
CA ILE A 79 -4.65 14.96 3.95
C ILE A 79 -3.33 14.21 3.81
N ILE A 80 -3.27 13.21 2.93
CA ILE A 80 -2.07 12.43 2.66
C ILE A 80 -1.89 12.23 1.15
N SER A 81 -0.73 12.58 0.62
CA SER A 81 -0.47 12.43 -0.82
C SER A 81 -0.07 11.01 -1.21
N TYR A 82 -0.23 10.67 -2.48
CA TYR A 82 0.23 9.39 -3.01
C TYR A 82 1.75 9.22 -2.84
N GLU A 83 2.54 10.28 -3.01
CA GLU A 83 3.99 10.25 -2.79
C GLU A 83 4.35 9.98 -1.33
N GLN A 84 3.57 10.49 -0.38
CA GLN A 84 3.77 10.16 1.04
C GLN A 84 3.48 8.69 1.31
N LEU A 85 2.44 8.11 0.70
CA LEU A 85 2.17 6.67 0.78
C LEU A 85 3.35 5.86 0.21
N LEU A 86 3.92 6.28 -0.92
CA LEU A 86 5.07 5.63 -1.53
C LEU A 86 6.35 5.76 -0.69
N ALA A 87 6.60 6.93 -0.08
CA ALA A 87 7.73 7.12 0.82
C ALA A 87 7.65 6.20 2.05
N VAL A 88 6.45 6.09 2.65
CA VAL A 88 6.18 5.11 3.71
C VAL A 88 6.42 3.69 3.21
N PHE A 89 5.88 3.33 2.03
CA PHE A 89 6.06 2.02 1.41
C PHE A 89 7.54 1.62 1.31
N PHE A 90 8.38 2.45 0.69
CA PHE A 90 9.82 2.19 0.56
C PHE A 90 10.58 2.17 1.89
N THR A 91 10.00 2.74 2.94
CA THR A 91 10.57 2.71 4.28
C THR A 91 10.31 1.40 5.01
N VAL A 92 9.11 0.83 4.91
CA VAL A 92 8.64 -0.25 5.81
C VAL A 92 8.87 -1.68 5.30
N HIS A 93 9.47 -1.83 4.13
CA HIS A 93 9.88 -3.12 3.58
C HIS A 93 11.24 -3.00 2.89
N ASN A 94 11.90 -4.13 2.60
CA ASN A 94 13.08 -4.16 1.75
C ASN A 94 12.65 -4.25 0.27
N PRO A 95 12.87 -3.20 -0.56
CA PRO A 95 12.48 -3.17 -1.97
C PRO A 95 13.56 -3.76 -2.91
N THR A 96 14.69 -4.24 -2.38
CA THR A 96 15.82 -4.75 -3.18
C THR A 96 15.86 -6.27 -3.23
N THR A 97 14.97 -6.97 -2.51
CA THR A 97 14.89 -8.43 -2.49
C THR A 97 13.84 -8.94 -3.46
N LEU A 98 14.29 -9.63 -4.52
CA LEU A 98 13.40 -10.18 -5.53
C LEU A 98 12.57 -11.34 -4.95
N ASN A 99 11.24 -11.26 -5.07
CA ASN A 99 10.29 -12.31 -4.65
C ASN A 99 10.49 -12.77 -3.19
N GLN A 100 10.83 -11.83 -2.31
CA GLN A 100 11.10 -12.13 -0.91
C GLN A 100 10.91 -10.88 -0.03
N GLN A 101 10.43 -11.08 1.19
CA GLN A 101 10.52 -10.11 2.27
C GLN A 101 10.94 -10.78 3.58
N GLY A 102 12.15 -10.49 4.06
CA GLY A 102 12.68 -11.16 5.25
C GLY A 102 12.72 -12.68 5.07
N ALA A 103 12.00 -13.41 5.93
CA ALA A 103 11.89 -14.87 5.87
C ALA A 103 10.84 -15.36 4.87
N ASP A 104 9.93 -14.50 4.40
CA ASP A 104 8.83 -14.85 3.50
C ASP A 104 9.34 -14.88 2.05
N LYS A 105 9.34 -16.06 1.44
CA LYS A 105 9.91 -16.31 0.10
C LYS A 105 8.85 -16.77 -0.87
N GLY A 106 8.82 -16.15 -2.03
CA GLY A 106 7.88 -16.47 -3.10
C GLY A 106 7.42 -15.24 -3.87
N THR A 107 6.93 -15.46 -5.08
CA THR A 107 6.44 -14.39 -5.99
C THR A 107 5.25 -13.63 -5.42
N GLN A 108 4.52 -14.23 -4.48
CA GLN A 108 3.45 -13.56 -3.76
C GLN A 108 3.95 -12.45 -2.83
N TYR A 109 5.21 -12.51 -2.39
CA TYR A 109 5.82 -11.53 -1.48
C TYR A 109 6.68 -10.48 -2.21
N ARG A 110 6.60 -10.42 -3.54
CA ARG A 110 7.37 -9.45 -4.34
C ARG A 110 6.98 -8.01 -4.00
N SER A 111 7.94 -7.11 -4.14
CA SER A 111 7.69 -5.67 -4.08
C SER A 111 7.08 -5.20 -5.41
N VAL A 112 5.89 -4.59 -5.36
CA VAL A 112 5.15 -4.14 -6.54
C VAL A 112 4.22 -2.96 -6.22
N ILE A 113 4.12 -2.03 -7.17
CA ILE A 113 3.17 -0.92 -7.17
C ILE A 113 2.24 -1.10 -8.38
N PHE A 114 0.95 -1.35 -8.13
CA PHE A 114 -0.06 -1.39 -9.17
C PHE A 114 -0.74 -0.02 -9.29
N THR A 115 -0.49 0.63 -10.42
CA THR A 115 -0.85 2.03 -10.68
C THR A 115 -2.24 2.14 -11.30
N HIS A 116 -3.06 3.05 -10.76
CA HIS A 116 -4.46 3.26 -11.19
C HIS A 116 -4.59 4.35 -12.27
N SER A 117 -3.51 5.09 -12.54
CA SER A 117 -3.48 6.15 -13.54
C SER A 117 -2.07 6.38 -14.09
N ALA A 118 -1.98 7.10 -15.22
CA ALA A 118 -0.69 7.52 -15.77
C ALA A 118 0.10 8.44 -14.82
N GLU A 119 -0.62 9.24 -14.01
CA GLU A 119 -0.04 10.12 -13.00
C GLU A 119 0.58 9.31 -11.86
N GLN A 120 -0.14 8.32 -11.33
CA GLN A 120 0.42 7.38 -10.35
C GLN A 120 1.63 6.62 -10.89
N ALA A 121 1.62 6.24 -12.17
CA ALA A 121 2.77 5.60 -12.79
C ALA A 121 3.99 6.54 -12.87
N ALA A 122 3.80 7.82 -13.16
CA ALA A 122 4.86 8.81 -13.13
C ALA A 122 5.41 9.03 -11.71
N MET A 123 4.52 9.19 -10.73
CA MET A 123 4.88 9.34 -9.32
C MET A 123 5.61 8.10 -8.78
N ALA A 124 5.16 6.89 -9.14
CA ALA A 124 5.81 5.64 -8.74
C ALA A 124 7.25 5.53 -9.27
N ARG A 125 7.48 5.90 -10.54
CA ARG A 125 8.85 5.93 -11.11
C ARG A 125 9.73 6.94 -10.39
N ALA A 126 9.22 8.13 -10.12
CA ALA A 126 9.95 9.16 -9.38
C ALA A 126 10.28 8.69 -7.95
N ALA A 127 9.33 8.04 -7.27
CA ALA A 127 9.52 7.49 -5.93
C ALA A 127 10.58 6.39 -5.90
N VAL A 128 10.61 5.48 -6.88
CA VAL A 128 11.70 4.49 -7.01
C VAL A 128 13.05 5.19 -7.17
N SER A 129 13.15 6.17 -8.07
CA SER A 129 14.40 6.92 -8.27
C SER A 129 14.86 7.66 -7.01
N HIS A 130 13.93 8.23 -6.24
CA HIS A 130 14.25 8.90 -4.99
C HIS A 130 14.67 7.90 -3.91
N ALA A 131 13.89 6.84 -3.69
CA ALA A 131 14.16 5.82 -2.69
C ALA A 131 15.47 5.07 -2.96
N GLN A 132 15.91 4.94 -4.22
CA GLN A 132 17.18 4.29 -4.56
C GLN A 132 18.39 4.93 -3.83
N GLN A 133 18.29 6.20 -3.43
CA GLN A 133 19.33 6.90 -2.67
C GLN A 133 19.54 6.32 -1.26
N ASP A 134 18.53 5.63 -0.71
CA ASP A 134 18.56 5.03 0.62
C ASP A 134 18.99 3.55 0.59
N TRP A 135 19.23 2.98 -0.60
CA TRP A 135 19.53 1.55 -0.79
C TRP A 135 20.80 1.34 -1.63
N ASP A 136 21.78 0.63 -1.08
CA ASP A 136 22.99 0.25 -1.81
C ASP A 136 22.70 -0.73 -2.96
N ALA A 137 21.76 -1.65 -2.74
CA ALA A 137 21.32 -2.61 -3.74
C ALA A 137 20.26 -1.99 -4.67
N PRO A 138 20.21 -2.39 -5.95
CA PRO A 138 19.17 -1.92 -6.86
C PRO A 138 17.77 -2.27 -6.36
N ILE A 139 16.87 -1.30 -6.40
CA ILE A 139 15.45 -1.51 -6.15
C ILE A 139 14.87 -2.38 -7.28
N VAL A 140 14.19 -3.46 -6.88
CA VAL A 140 13.55 -4.43 -7.80
C VAL A 140 12.03 -4.32 -7.79
N THR A 141 11.48 -3.28 -7.17
CA THR A 141 10.04 -3.00 -7.12
C THR A 141 9.47 -2.87 -8.52
N GLN A 142 8.46 -3.69 -8.81
CA GLN A 142 7.73 -3.64 -10.08
C GLN A 142 6.77 -2.46 -10.10
N ILE A 143 6.63 -1.81 -11.26
CA ILE A 143 5.59 -0.80 -11.49
C ILE A 143 4.72 -1.32 -12.63
N GLU A 144 3.50 -1.69 -12.31
CA GLU A 144 2.57 -2.32 -13.24
C GLU A 144 1.26 -1.54 -13.29
N THR A 145 0.53 -1.62 -14.40
CA THR A 145 -0.83 -1.08 -14.48
C THR A 145 -1.75 -1.98 -13.67
N PHE A 146 -2.59 -1.40 -12.82
CA PHE A 146 -3.60 -2.15 -12.09
C PHE A 146 -4.54 -2.88 -13.05
N ASN A 147 -4.76 -4.18 -12.83
CA ASN A 147 -5.59 -5.03 -13.68
C ASN A 147 -6.73 -5.70 -12.90
N HIS A 148 -6.41 -6.75 -12.15
CA HIS A 148 -7.32 -7.60 -11.39
C HIS A 148 -6.95 -7.54 -9.92
N TYR A 149 -7.98 -7.54 -9.08
CA TYR A 149 -7.87 -7.60 -7.64
C TYR A 149 -8.91 -8.55 -7.10
N THR A 150 -8.48 -9.46 -6.23
CA THR A 150 -9.37 -10.30 -5.43
C THR A 150 -9.12 -9.98 -3.98
N ARG A 151 -10.17 -9.54 -3.27
CA ARG A 151 -10.14 -9.34 -1.83
C ARG A 151 -9.78 -10.66 -1.13
N ALA A 152 -8.88 -10.61 -0.15
CA ALA A 152 -8.57 -11.78 0.66
C ALA A 152 -9.74 -12.14 1.58
N GLU A 153 -9.71 -13.37 2.10
CA GLU A 153 -10.69 -13.91 3.03
C GLU A 153 -10.83 -13.00 4.27
N ASP A 154 -12.02 -12.97 4.88
CA ASP A 154 -12.32 -12.08 6.03
C ASP A 154 -11.33 -12.27 7.19
N GLU A 155 -10.87 -13.50 7.40
CA GLU A 155 -9.88 -13.84 8.42
C GLU A 155 -8.50 -13.22 8.20
N HIS A 156 -8.23 -12.64 7.02
CA HIS A 156 -6.98 -11.94 6.72
C HIS A 156 -7.06 -10.42 6.86
N GLN A 157 -8.27 -9.86 7.01
CA GLN A 157 -8.47 -8.43 7.18
C GLN A 157 -8.21 -8.02 8.62
N GLU A 158 -7.54 -6.90 8.83
CA GLU A 158 -7.17 -6.37 10.16
C GLU A 158 -6.43 -7.39 11.03
N TYR A 159 -5.70 -8.33 10.42
CA TYR A 159 -5.19 -9.53 11.10
C TYR A 159 -4.35 -9.19 12.33
N PHE A 160 -3.47 -8.18 12.21
CA PHE A 160 -2.62 -7.77 13.33
C PHE A 160 -3.40 -7.14 14.48
N ALA A 161 -4.48 -6.40 14.18
CA ALA A 161 -5.32 -5.79 15.21
C ALA A 161 -6.10 -6.88 15.98
N GLN A 162 -6.54 -7.93 15.29
CA GLN A 162 -7.25 -9.06 15.87
C GLN A 162 -6.33 -10.05 16.58
N HIS A 163 -5.07 -10.17 16.14
CA HIS A 163 -4.10 -11.15 16.64
C HIS A 163 -2.72 -10.54 16.99
N PRO A 164 -2.65 -9.51 17.88
CA PRO A 164 -1.42 -8.76 18.13
C PRO A 164 -0.32 -9.58 18.82
N PHE A 165 -0.68 -10.70 19.44
CA PHE A 165 0.25 -11.59 20.16
C PHE A 165 0.65 -12.83 19.34
N GLN A 166 0.23 -12.92 18.07
CA GLN A 166 0.66 -14.00 17.18
C GLN A 166 2.18 -13.86 16.94
N GLY A 167 2.90 -14.98 17.08
CA GLY A 167 4.37 -14.96 17.14
C GLY A 167 5.07 -14.41 15.89
N TYR A 168 4.55 -14.72 14.70
CA TYR A 168 5.01 -14.13 13.44
C TYR A 168 4.76 -12.62 13.42
N CYS A 169 3.55 -12.15 13.77
CA CYS A 169 3.23 -10.72 13.83
C CYS A 169 4.17 -9.96 14.78
N GLN A 170 4.42 -10.50 15.97
CA GLN A 170 5.32 -9.86 16.94
C GLN A 170 6.76 -9.77 16.43
N ALA A 171 7.19 -10.73 15.61
CA ALA A 171 8.54 -10.73 15.04
C ALA A 171 8.69 -9.73 13.89
N THR A 172 7.64 -9.51 13.08
CA THR A 172 7.75 -8.79 11.80
C THR A 172 7.16 -7.38 11.80
N ILE A 173 6.09 -7.13 12.56
CA ILE A 173 5.31 -5.88 12.48
C ILE A 173 5.85 -4.77 13.40
N PRO A 174 6.16 -5.01 14.69
CA PRO A 174 6.64 -3.95 15.59
C PRO A 174 7.87 -3.19 15.08
N PRO A 175 8.90 -3.81 14.47
CA PRO A 175 10.03 -3.07 13.91
C PRO A 175 9.61 -2.10 12.79
N LYS A 176 8.65 -2.50 11.95
CA LYS A 176 8.12 -1.65 10.87
C LYS A 176 7.36 -0.45 11.42
N LEU A 177 6.49 -0.68 12.42
CA LEU A 177 5.75 0.40 13.10
C LEU A 177 6.68 1.34 13.87
N ALA A 178 7.77 0.83 14.46
CA ALA A 178 8.77 1.67 15.11
C ALA A 178 9.48 2.59 14.11
N LYS A 179 9.88 2.07 12.94
CA LYS A 179 10.48 2.87 11.85
C LYS A 179 9.50 3.92 11.34
N LEU A 180 8.24 3.54 11.15
CA LEU A 180 7.16 4.46 10.77
C LEU A 180 7.02 5.61 11.79
N ARG A 181 6.93 5.30 13.09
CA ARG A 181 6.84 6.30 14.16
C ARG A 181 8.05 7.23 14.22
N ALA A 182 9.25 6.70 13.96
CA ALA A 182 10.47 7.48 13.99
C ALA A 182 10.56 8.50 12.84
N GLN A 183 10.08 8.14 11.64
CA GLN A 183 10.28 8.96 10.43
C GLN A 183 9.03 9.74 10.01
N TYR A 184 7.83 9.26 10.36
CA TYR A 184 6.56 9.77 9.85
C TYR A 184 5.55 10.07 10.97
N ASN A 185 6.03 10.47 12.16
CA ASN A 185 5.17 10.77 13.30
C ASN A 185 4.02 11.73 12.96
N SER A 186 4.29 12.77 12.15
CA SER A 186 3.28 13.74 11.73
C SER A 186 2.14 13.14 10.90
N LEU A 187 2.38 12.00 10.25
CA LEU A 187 1.40 11.28 9.44
C LEU A 187 0.58 10.27 10.24
N LEU A 188 0.88 10.01 11.53
CA LEU A 188 0.19 9.00 12.33
C LEU A 188 -1.11 9.51 12.97
N LYS A 189 -2.18 8.72 12.92
CA LYS A 189 -3.47 9.00 13.58
C LYS A 189 -3.32 9.36 15.07
#